data_AF-A0A927IDD5-F1
#
_entry.id   AF-A0A927IDD5-F1
#
_cell.length_a   1.000
_cell.length_b   1.000
_cell.length_c   1.000
_cell.angle_alpha   90.00
_cell.angle_beta   90.00
_cell.angle_gamma   90.00
#
_symmetry.space_group_name_H-M   'P 1'
#
loop_
_entity.id
_entity.type
_entity.pdbx_description
1 polymer ?
#
loop_
_entity_poly.entity_id
_entity_poly.type
_entity_poly.pdbx_seq_one_letter_code
_entity_poly.pdbx_strand_id
1 'polypeptide(L)'
;NDTLTGIQPKPSTIPFYSTVTGTTHDTTTLTTDYWYTNLRQPVHLTNATQHAHQMGHTAYIEISPHPILTPALHDTLDALQPTNTPLLITSTLQRNHNAWHQLLTNTAHTTTHGIPTTPPNHRPNHHINLPTYPFQ
;
A
#
# COMPACT_ATOMS: atom_id res chain seq x y z
N ASN A 1 29.90 9.21 -11.96
CA ASN A 1 28.43 9.21 -12.19
C ASN A 1 27.85 9.80 -10.91
N ASP A 2 27.90 11.12 -10.81
CA ASP A 2 27.93 11.82 -9.51
C ASP A 2 26.56 12.42 -9.13
N THR A 3 25.53 12.11 -9.91
CA THR A 3 24.20 12.73 -9.84
C THR A 3 23.46 12.44 -8.53
N LEU A 4 23.80 11.33 -7.86
CA LEU A 4 23.20 10.93 -6.58
C LEU A 4 24.15 11.13 -5.38
N THR A 5 25.29 11.78 -5.59
CA THR A 5 26.21 12.09 -4.48
C THR A 5 25.55 13.06 -3.50
N GLY A 6 25.73 12.82 -2.20
CA GLY A 6 25.19 13.69 -1.15
C GLY A 6 23.79 13.33 -0.64
N ILE A 7 23.17 12.24 -1.11
CA ILE A 7 21.96 11.71 -0.47
C ILE A 7 22.28 11.30 0.98
N GLN A 8 21.45 11.76 1.91
CA GLN A 8 21.56 11.48 3.35
C GLN A 8 20.31 10.71 3.81
N PRO A 9 20.34 9.36 3.80
CA PRO A 9 19.23 8.55 4.26
C PRO A 9 18.98 8.77 5.76
N LYS A 10 17.73 8.57 6.19
CA LYS A 10 17.30 8.78 7.57
C LYS A 10 16.49 7.57 8.04
N PRO A 11 16.44 7.32 9.36
CA PRO A 11 15.59 6.27 9.89
C PRO A 11 14.11 6.59 9.60
N SER A 12 13.41 5.63 9.03
CA SER A 12 11.96 5.68 8.80
C SER A 12 11.23 5.13 10.03
N THR A 13 10.13 5.78 10.39
CA THR A 13 9.18 5.27 11.38
C THR A 13 8.23 4.23 10.79
N ILE A 14 8.15 4.13 9.46
CA ILE A 14 7.36 3.14 8.74
C ILE A 14 8.31 2.04 8.25
N PRO A 15 8.02 0.75 8.52
CA PRO A 15 8.83 -0.36 8.02
C PRO A 15 8.99 -0.29 6.50
N PHE A 16 10.24 -0.44 6.03
CA PHE A 16 10.55 -0.47 4.61
C PHE A 16 10.92 -1.90 4.20
N TYR A 17 10.08 -2.51 3.36
CA TYR A 17 10.32 -3.82 2.78
C TYR A 17 10.99 -3.63 1.42
N SER A 18 12.29 -3.90 1.34
CA SER A 18 13.06 -3.71 0.11
C SER A 18 12.76 -4.83 -0.88
N THR A 19 12.42 -4.47 -2.12
CA THR A 19 12.35 -5.43 -3.22
C THR A 19 13.72 -5.78 -3.80
N VAL A 20 14.80 -5.15 -3.32
CA VAL A 20 16.18 -5.57 -3.64
C VAL A 20 16.58 -6.77 -2.79
N THR A 21 16.29 -6.73 -1.49
CA THR A 21 16.65 -7.81 -0.55
C THR A 21 15.50 -8.80 -0.31
N GLY A 22 14.27 -8.44 -0.65
CA GLY A 22 13.07 -9.25 -0.41
C GLY A 22 12.61 -9.28 1.05
N THR A 23 13.12 -8.39 1.91
CA THR A 23 12.85 -8.38 3.35
C THR A 23 12.89 -6.95 3.92
N THR A 24 12.65 -6.80 5.22
CA THR A 24 12.79 -5.53 5.95
C THR A 24 14.21 -4.98 5.79
N HIS A 25 14.35 -3.68 5.57
CA HIS A 25 15.64 -3.03 5.32
C HIS A 25 15.81 -1.78 6.20
N ASP A 26 17.03 -1.55 6.67
CA ASP A 26 17.37 -0.33 7.40
C ASP A 26 17.40 0.86 6.44
N THR A 27 16.47 1.80 6.63
CA THR A 27 16.37 2.98 5.77
C THR A 27 17.58 3.94 5.87
N THR A 28 18.42 3.82 6.90
CA THR A 28 19.67 4.60 6.99
C THR A 28 20.72 4.14 5.97
N THR A 29 20.55 2.95 5.38
CA THR A 29 21.46 2.37 4.38
C THR A 29 21.00 2.56 2.94
N LEU A 30 19.96 3.36 2.68
CA LEU A 30 19.46 3.70 1.33
C LEU A 30 20.36 4.72 0.60
N THR A 31 21.67 4.46 0.59
CA THR A 31 22.71 5.30 -0.02
C THR A 31 22.65 5.24 -1.55
N THR A 32 23.51 6.01 -2.21
CA THR A 32 23.72 5.96 -3.66
C THR A 32 23.95 4.53 -4.18
N ASP A 33 24.70 3.71 -3.44
CA ASP A 33 25.00 2.32 -3.81
C ASP A 33 23.73 1.44 -3.78
N TYR A 34 22.85 1.66 -2.80
CA TYR A 34 21.57 0.98 -2.75
C TYR A 34 20.73 1.31 -3.98
N TRP A 35 20.63 2.60 -4.35
CA TRP A 35 19.85 3.01 -5.53
C TRP A 35 20.43 2.47 -6.84
N TYR A 36 21.76 2.41 -6.95
CA TYR A 36 22.40 1.74 -8.09
C TYR A 36 22.08 0.24 -8.11
N THR A 37 22.10 -0.41 -6.96
CA THR A 37 21.75 -1.84 -6.83
C THR A 37 20.29 -2.08 -7.18
N ASN A 38 19.37 -1.23 -6.72
CA ASN A 38 17.95 -1.29 -7.05
C ASN A 38 17.69 -1.17 -8.56
N LEU A 39 18.46 -0.33 -9.25
CA LEU A 39 18.39 -0.22 -10.70
C LEU A 39 18.94 -1.47 -11.41
N ARG A 40 19.98 -2.10 -10.85
CA ARG A 40 20.74 -3.16 -11.53
C ARG A 40 20.24 -4.58 -11.27
N GLN A 41 19.67 -4.83 -10.10
CA GLN A 41 19.26 -6.15 -9.63
C GLN A 41 17.77 -6.41 -9.85
N PRO A 42 17.34 -7.69 -9.91
CA PRO A 42 15.93 -8.03 -10.04
C PRO A 42 15.06 -7.47 -8.91
N VAL A 43 13.79 -7.20 -9.23
CA VAL A 43 12.77 -6.78 -8.25
C VAL A 43 12.11 -8.01 -7.64
N HIS A 44 12.42 -8.30 -6.38
CA HIS A 44 11.86 -9.41 -5.60
C HIS A 44 10.54 -9.04 -4.92
N LEU A 45 9.54 -8.62 -5.71
CA LEU A 45 8.23 -8.18 -5.19
C LEU A 45 7.53 -9.29 -4.40
N THR A 46 7.49 -10.52 -4.94
CA THR A 46 6.88 -11.69 -4.26
C THR A 46 7.47 -11.88 -2.88
N ASN A 47 8.80 -11.93 -2.74
CA ASN A 47 9.47 -12.14 -1.45
C ASN A 47 9.14 -11.00 -0.46
N ALA A 48 9.18 -9.74 -0.90
CA ALA A 48 8.85 -8.61 -0.06
C ALA A 48 7.39 -8.66 0.43
N THR A 49 6.45 -9.01 -0.46
CA THR A 49 5.02 -9.17 -0.11
C THR A 49 4.79 -10.34 0.84
N GLN A 50 5.44 -11.48 0.61
CA GLN A 50 5.36 -12.64 1.51
C GLN A 50 5.92 -12.31 2.89
N HIS A 51 7.05 -11.60 2.96
CA HIS A 51 7.63 -11.19 4.23
C HIS A 51 6.72 -10.18 4.95
N ALA A 52 6.17 -9.19 4.25
CA ALA A 52 5.19 -8.29 4.82
C ALA A 52 3.96 -9.04 5.38
N HIS A 53 3.46 -10.04 4.65
CA HIS A 53 2.37 -10.88 5.11
C HIS A 53 2.71 -11.65 6.39
N GLN A 54 3.90 -12.26 6.46
CA GLN A 54 4.39 -12.95 7.65
C GLN A 54 4.52 -12.03 8.87
N MET A 55 4.77 -10.74 8.64
CA MET A 55 4.81 -9.71 9.69
C MET A 55 3.41 -9.24 10.12
N GLY A 56 2.33 -9.82 9.58
CA GLY A 56 0.95 -9.58 9.99
C GLY A 56 0.20 -8.53 9.17
N HIS A 57 0.75 -8.06 8.05
CA HIS A 57 0.04 -7.14 7.17
C HIS A 57 -1.07 -7.86 6.40
N THR A 58 -2.28 -7.29 6.43
CA THR A 58 -3.49 -7.86 5.79
C THR A 58 -4.14 -6.91 4.79
N ALA A 59 -3.63 -5.69 4.67
CA ALA A 59 -4.15 -4.66 3.78
C ALA A 59 -3.04 -4.10 2.89
N TYR A 60 -3.25 -4.18 1.58
CA TYR A 60 -2.31 -3.80 0.55
C TYR A 60 -2.95 -2.75 -0.36
N ILE A 61 -2.39 -1.55 -0.39
CA ILE A 61 -2.90 -0.42 -1.16
C ILE A 61 -1.87 -0.04 -2.22
N GLU A 62 -2.22 -0.19 -3.49
CA GLU A 62 -1.40 0.25 -4.61
C GLU A 62 -1.59 1.75 -4.87
N ILE A 63 -0.57 2.54 -4.55
CA ILE A 63 -0.56 4.00 -4.77
C ILE A 63 0.04 4.30 -6.16
N SER A 64 -0.82 4.35 -7.18
CA SER A 64 -0.43 4.49 -8.57
C SER A 64 -1.54 5.15 -9.41
N PRO A 65 -1.22 5.79 -10.55
CA PRO A 65 -2.21 6.36 -11.47
C PRO A 65 -3.05 5.28 -12.19
N HIS A 66 -2.63 4.01 -12.12
CA HIS A 66 -3.33 2.86 -12.69
C HIS A 66 -2.79 1.57 -12.05
N PRO A 67 -3.66 0.62 -11.63
CA PRO A 67 -3.22 -0.63 -11.02
C PRO A 67 -2.40 -1.48 -11.98
N ILE A 68 -1.19 -1.83 -11.57
CA ILE A 68 -0.31 -2.76 -12.27
C ILE A 68 0.14 -3.89 -11.35
N LEU A 69 0.29 -3.63 -10.04
CA LEU A 69 0.81 -4.60 -9.07
C LEU A 69 -0.30 -5.43 -8.42
N THR A 70 -1.53 -4.93 -8.44
CA THR A 70 -2.70 -5.57 -7.82
C THR A 70 -2.85 -7.06 -8.21
N PRO A 71 -2.74 -7.48 -9.49
CA PRO A 71 -2.81 -8.91 -9.84
C PRO A 71 -1.67 -9.74 -9.23
N ALA A 72 -0.42 -9.24 -9.28
CA ALA A 72 0.74 -9.95 -8.72
C ALA A 72 0.66 -10.10 -7.19
N LEU A 73 0.03 -9.13 -6.50
CA LEU A 73 -0.26 -9.22 -5.08
C LEU A 73 -1.29 -10.32 -4.78
N HIS A 74 -2.36 -10.43 -5.57
CA HIS A 74 -3.32 -11.55 -5.45
C HIS A 74 -2.63 -12.89 -5.64
N ASP A 75 -1.91 -13.08 -6.76
CA ASP A 75 -1.20 -14.33 -7.05
C ASP A 75 -0.26 -14.75 -5.90
N THR A 76 0.44 -13.77 -5.32
CA THR A 76 1.37 -14.02 -4.21
C THR A 76 0.64 -14.39 -2.92
N LEU A 77 -0.42 -13.66 -2.57
CA LEU A 77 -1.09 -13.80 -1.27
C LEU A 77 -2.07 -14.98 -1.24
N ASP A 78 -2.76 -15.25 -2.35
CA ASP A 78 -3.62 -16.42 -2.49
C ASP A 78 -2.81 -17.72 -2.37
N ALA A 79 -1.56 -17.73 -2.84
CA ALA A 79 -0.66 -18.87 -2.68
C ALA A 79 -0.19 -19.08 -1.22
N LEU A 80 -0.20 -18.05 -0.38
CA LEU A 80 0.20 -18.13 1.03
C LEU A 80 -0.96 -18.52 1.96
N GLN A 81 -2.21 -18.22 1.57
CA GLN A 81 -3.37 -18.37 2.44
C GLN A 81 -4.47 -19.24 1.80
N PRO A 82 -4.56 -20.54 2.15
CA PRO A 82 -5.74 -21.34 1.90
C PRO A 82 -6.87 -21.15 2.93
N THR A 83 -6.80 -20.17 3.85
CA THR A 83 -7.75 -20.02 4.99
C THR A 83 -8.29 -18.59 5.16
N ASN A 84 -9.53 -18.52 5.68
CA ASN A 84 -10.50 -17.40 5.81
C ASN A 84 -10.05 -16.07 6.46
N THR A 85 -8.77 -15.69 6.48
CA THR A 85 -8.40 -14.34 6.96
C THR A 85 -8.77 -13.31 5.89
N PRO A 86 -9.56 -12.27 6.21
CA PRO A 86 -9.93 -11.26 5.23
C PRO A 86 -8.69 -10.46 4.81
N LEU A 87 -8.28 -10.58 3.55
CA LEU A 87 -7.28 -9.73 2.91
C LEU A 87 -7.96 -8.60 2.15
N LEU A 88 -7.40 -7.40 2.26
CA LEU A 88 -7.76 -6.28 1.40
C LEU A 88 -6.61 -6.01 0.43
N ILE A 89 -6.88 -6.09 -0.87
CA ILE A 89 -5.97 -5.62 -1.91
C ILE A 89 -6.74 -4.61 -2.76
N THR A 90 -6.27 -3.37 -2.81
CA THR A 90 -6.94 -2.30 -3.56
C THR A 90 -5.93 -1.35 -4.20
N SER A 91 -6.38 -0.58 -5.17
CA SER A 91 -5.58 0.44 -5.84
C SER A 91 -6.13 1.82 -5.54
N THR A 92 -5.44 2.86 -6.00
CA THR A 92 -5.85 4.25 -5.75
C THR A 92 -6.58 4.84 -6.94
N LEU A 93 -5.98 4.82 -8.14
CA LEU A 93 -6.52 5.43 -9.35
C LEU A 93 -6.52 4.45 -10.52
N GLN A 94 -7.36 4.71 -11.52
CA GLN A 94 -7.43 3.93 -12.75
C GLN A 94 -7.48 4.87 -13.96
N ARG A 95 -6.64 4.59 -14.97
CA ARG A 95 -6.67 5.28 -16.26
C ARG A 95 -8.09 5.36 -16.84
N ASN A 96 -8.42 6.48 -17.49
CA ASN A 96 -9.72 6.72 -18.12
C ASN A 96 -10.92 6.74 -17.17
N HIS A 97 -10.67 6.92 -15.87
CA HIS A 97 -11.72 7.10 -14.86
C HIS A 97 -11.57 8.44 -14.14
N ASN A 98 -12.64 8.91 -13.52
CA ASN A 98 -12.60 10.10 -12.68
C ASN A 98 -11.75 9.85 -11.43
N ALA A 99 -10.66 10.61 -11.26
CA ALA A 99 -9.69 10.41 -10.19
C ALA A 99 -10.29 10.56 -8.79
N TRP A 100 -11.13 11.59 -8.58
CA TRP A 100 -11.77 11.82 -7.28
C TRP A 100 -12.77 10.73 -6.93
N HIS A 101 -13.58 10.32 -7.91
CA HIS A 101 -14.52 9.22 -7.71
C HIS A 101 -13.79 7.93 -7.35
N GLN A 102 -12.73 7.57 -8.10
CA GLN A 102 -11.93 6.38 -7.80
C GLN A 102 -11.27 6.44 -6.42
N LEU A 103 -10.65 7.56 -6.08
CA LEU A 103 -10.03 7.74 -4.77
C LEU A 103 -11.05 7.56 -3.63
N LEU A 104 -12.22 8.22 -3.72
CA LEU A 104 -13.27 8.11 -2.71
C LEU A 104 -13.87 6.71 -2.64
N THR A 105 -14.10 6.06 -3.77
CA THR A 105 -14.59 4.68 -3.84
C THR A 105 -13.61 3.70 -3.19
N ASN A 106 -12.32 3.79 -3.51
CA ASN A 106 -11.30 2.91 -2.92
C ASN A 106 -11.06 3.23 -1.42
N THR A 107 -11.24 4.48 -0.99
CA THR A 107 -11.21 4.88 0.43
C THR A 107 -12.44 4.36 1.19
N ALA A 108 -13.61 4.36 0.56
CA ALA A 108 -14.80 3.73 1.13
C ALA A 108 -14.61 2.21 1.25
N HIS A 109 -14.03 1.59 0.22
CA HIS A 109 -13.70 0.16 0.20
C HIS A 109 -12.78 -0.23 1.36
N THR A 110 -11.75 0.57 1.68
CA THR A 110 -10.89 0.28 2.85
C THR A 110 -11.69 0.39 4.16
N THR A 111 -12.59 1.37 4.27
CA THR A 111 -13.44 1.57 5.45
C THR A 111 -14.40 0.41 5.67
N THR A 112 -15.04 -0.10 4.61
CA THR A 112 -15.94 -1.25 4.72
C THR A 112 -15.20 -2.55 5.06
N HIS A 113 -13.88 -2.59 4.90
CA HIS A 113 -13.01 -3.68 5.33
C HIS A 113 -12.40 -3.47 6.73
N GLY A 114 -12.95 -2.53 7.51
CA GLY A 114 -12.56 -2.31 8.91
C GLY A 114 -11.30 -1.46 9.09
N ILE A 115 -10.78 -0.83 8.02
CA ILE A 115 -9.66 0.11 8.10
C ILE A 115 -10.23 1.52 8.13
N PRO A 116 -10.29 2.18 9.31
CA PRO A 116 -10.91 3.49 9.42
C PRO A 116 -10.11 4.52 8.62
N THR A 117 -10.77 5.16 7.66
CA THR A 117 -10.21 6.29 6.91
C THR A 117 -11.10 7.51 7.08
N THR A 118 -10.49 8.69 7.05
CA THR A 118 -11.23 9.96 6.98
C THR A 118 -11.26 10.41 5.52
N PRO A 119 -12.44 10.63 4.92
CA PRO A 119 -12.51 11.13 3.56
C PRO A 119 -11.80 12.49 3.43
N PRO A 120 -11.07 12.73 2.33
CA PRO A 120 -10.49 14.04 2.08
C PRO A 120 -11.58 15.11 2.04
N ASN A 121 -11.31 16.26 2.69
CA ASN A 121 -12.24 17.39 2.81
C ASN A 121 -13.51 17.14 3.63
N HIS A 122 -13.56 16.09 4.46
CA HIS A 122 -14.64 15.92 5.43
C HIS A 122 -14.69 17.11 6.40
N ARG A 123 -15.68 18.00 6.24
CA ARG A 123 -15.95 19.12 7.14
C ARG A 123 -17.25 18.87 7.90
N PRO A 124 -17.21 18.58 9.21
CA PRO A 124 -18.39 18.23 9.99
C PRO A 124 -19.26 19.43 10.38
N ASN A 125 -19.33 20.48 9.54
CA ASN A 125 -19.91 21.77 9.95
C ASN A 125 -21.44 21.81 9.87
N HIS A 126 -22.09 20.79 9.32
CA HIS A 126 -23.54 20.71 9.27
C HIS A 126 -24.03 19.28 9.54
N HIS A 127 -24.59 19.07 10.72
CA HIS A 127 -25.24 17.81 11.09
C HIS A 127 -26.72 17.88 10.70
N ILE A 128 -27.17 16.91 9.90
CA ILE A 128 -28.58 16.72 9.58
C ILE A 128 -29.14 15.56 10.42
N ASN A 129 -30.41 15.62 10.80
CA ASN A 129 -31.06 14.50 11.49
C ASN A 129 -31.19 13.32 10.53
N LEU A 130 -30.55 12.20 10.87
CA LEU A 130 -30.65 10.94 10.14
C LEU A 130 -31.58 9.97 10.88
N PRO A 131 -32.20 9.00 10.18
CA PRO A 131 -32.96 7.93 10.82
C PRO A 131 -32.11 7.18 11.85
N THR A 132 -32.77 6.68 12.90
CA THR A 132 -32.11 5.83 13.89
C THR A 132 -31.75 4.46 13.30
N TYR A 133 -30.83 3.77 13.96
CA TYR A 133 -30.41 2.41 13.58
C TYR A 133 -31.62 1.46 13.44
N PRO A 134 -31.75 0.71 12.33
CA PRO A 134 -32.85 -0.24 12.13
C PRO A 134 -32.55 -1.54 12.87
N PHE A 135 -32.94 -1.63 14.15
CA PHE A 135 -32.79 -2.86 14.94
C PHE A 135 -33.51 -4.05 14.28
N GLN A 136 -32.88 -5.22 14.33
CA GLN A 136 -33.44 -6.51 13.89
C GLN A 136 -33.96 -7.30 15.08
#